data_AF-A0A819XSJ1-F1
#
_entry.id   AF-A0A819XSJ1-F1
#
_cell.length_a   1.000
_cell.length_b   1.000
_cell.length_c   1.000
_cell.angle_alpha   90.00
_cell.angle_beta   90.00
_cell.angle_gamma   90.00
#
_symmetry.space_group_name_H-M   'P 1'
#
loop_
_entity.id
_entity.type
_entity.pdbx_description
1 polymer ?
#
loop_
_entity_poly.entity_id
_entity_poly.type
_entity_poly.pdbx_seq_one_letter_code
_entity_poly.pdbx_strand_id
1 'polypeptide(L)'
;MSSHRYLIGRNVLLDGRTDKGTAFSIEERQALRIHGLLPPSIATIELQIERFMENLRLMPDDLSRYIALLALQDRNETLFYRVLMQHTEETMPLVYTPTVGLACQKYGLIFAKPKGSFVAIHDKGHVYDVLANWPEHDVRAIVVTDGERILGLGDLGCNGMGIPVGKLSAAGQGPAFTREILEKMASLNEHPVIFALSNPTSKAECTAQEAYEATNGQCVFASGSPFPSVKYQGKTYVPGQGNNSYIFPGVGLAVVTCRIRHIPEELFYIAAKTLSELVTEDDLAVGLVYPSIERIRDASRAIAVKLAEYAYAHNLATLYPKPDNLDEFIKLNQYAAQYQDILPATWQWHTLN
;
A
#
# COMPACT_ATOMS: atom_id res chain seq x y z
N MET A 1 19.75 8.31 14.79
CA MET A 1 19.64 9.75 14.46
C MET A 1 19.92 9.89 12.98
N SER A 2 18.93 10.29 12.18
CA SER A 2 19.19 10.61 10.77
C SER A 2 19.90 11.97 10.70
N SER A 3 20.92 12.09 9.85
CA SER A 3 21.64 13.34 9.63
C SER A 3 20.82 14.26 8.72
N HIS A 4 19.76 14.86 9.27
CA HIS A 4 18.93 15.85 8.57
C HIS A 4 19.78 17.08 8.21
N ARG A 5 20.31 17.09 6.98
CA ARG A 5 20.76 18.31 6.32
C ARG A 5 19.51 19.13 6.04
N TYR A 6 19.19 20.09 6.91
CA TYR A 6 18.08 21.02 6.70
C TYR A 6 18.19 21.68 5.32
N LEU A 7 17.30 21.28 4.41
CA LEU A 7 17.20 21.88 3.10
C LEU A 7 16.67 23.32 3.25
N ILE A 8 17.17 24.22 2.41
CA ILE A 8 16.74 25.62 2.38
C ILE A 8 16.60 26.10 0.93
N GLY A 9 15.78 27.14 0.74
CA GLY A 9 15.43 27.66 -0.58
C GLY A 9 14.74 26.59 -1.44
N ARG A 10 14.95 26.69 -2.76
CA ARG A 10 14.30 25.82 -3.75
C ARG A 10 14.47 24.32 -3.49
N ASN A 11 15.54 23.89 -2.80
CA ASN A 11 15.79 22.47 -2.54
C ASN A 11 14.71 21.81 -1.66
N VAL A 12 14.07 22.57 -0.74
CA VAL A 12 12.91 22.09 0.04
C VAL A 12 11.74 21.70 -0.87
N LEU A 13 11.56 22.44 -1.96
CA LEU A 13 10.49 22.25 -2.95
C LEU A 13 10.84 21.19 -4.03
N LEU A 14 11.99 20.50 -3.88
CA LEU A 14 12.47 19.47 -4.78
C LEU A 14 12.58 18.09 -4.11
N ASP A 15 12.66 18.05 -2.78
CA ASP A 15 12.58 16.82 -1.99
C ASP A 15 11.13 16.58 -1.53
N GLY A 16 10.48 15.57 -2.11
CA GLY A 16 9.10 15.20 -1.81
C GLY A 16 8.88 14.69 -0.39
N ARG A 17 9.94 14.39 0.38
CA ARG A 17 9.83 14.10 1.82
C ARG A 17 9.61 15.37 2.65
N THR A 18 10.10 16.52 2.18
CA THR A 18 10.01 17.80 2.89
C THR A 18 8.99 18.77 2.30
N ASP A 19 8.66 18.68 1.01
CA ASP A 19 7.72 19.60 0.37
C ASP A 19 6.30 19.42 0.91
N LYS A 20 5.73 20.53 1.44
CA LYS A 20 4.32 20.67 1.81
C LYS A 20 3.53 21.42 0.73
N GLY A 21 4.19 21.90 -0.33
CA GLY A 21 3.62 22.75 -1.35
C GLY A 21 2.95 23.99 -0.75
N THR A 22 1.69 24.23 -1.11
CA THR A 22 0.89 25.34 -0.57
C THR A 22 0.56 25.24 0.93
N ALA A 23 0.88 24.14 1.62
CA ALA A 23 0.60 23.99 3.05
C ALA A 23 1.72 24.52 3.98
N PHE A 24 2.87 24.96 3.44
CA PHE A 24 3.84 25.70 4.26
C PHE A 24 3.23 26.99 4.82
N SER A 25 3.44 27.25 6.11
CA SER A 25 3.04 28.48 6.80
C SER A 25 3.84 29.70 6.34
N ILE A 26 3.45 30.93 6.73
CA ILE A 26 4.26 32.12 6.42
C ILE A 26 5.63 32.06 7.11
N GLU A 27 5.67 31.60 8.36
CA GLU A 27 6.90 31.46 9.16
C GLU A 27 7.85 30.45 8.54
N GLU A 28 7.34 29.26 8.17
CA GLU A 28 8.12 28.25 7.44
C GLU A 28 8.66 28.82 6.13
N ARG A 29 7.81 29.51 5.35
CA ARG A 29 8.23 30.10 4.07
C ARG A 29 9.35 31.12 4.24
N GLN A 30 9.32 31.91 5.31
CA GLN A 30 10.33 32.91 5.63
C GLN A 30 11.64 32.25 6.13
N ALA A 31 11.56 31.41 7.15
CA ALA A 31 12.71 30.73 7.75
C ALA A 31 13.47 29.85 6.75
N LEU A 32 12.73 29.08 5.93
CA LEU A 32 13.29 28.19 4.91
C LEU A 32 13.67 28.91 3.62
N ARG A 33 13.44 30.23 3.52
CA ARG A 33 13.76 31.07 2.34
C ARG A 33 13.05 30.64 1.04
N ILE A 34 11.80 30.20 1.16
CA ILE A 34 10.90 29.84 0.04
C ILE A 34 9.73 30.81 -0.15
N HIS A 35 9.65 31.87 0.67
CA HIS A 35 8.67 32.95 0.51
C HIS A 35 8.83 33.61 -0.88
N GLY A 36 7.72 33.78 -1.60
CA GLY A 36 7.70 34.23 -2.99
C GLY A 36 7.92 33.14 -4.05
N LEU A 37 8.33 31.92 -3.68
CA LEU A 37 8.44 30.77 -4.61
C LEU A 37 7.15 29.96 -4.74
N LEU A 38 6.12 30.30 -3.96
CA LEU A 38 4.82 29.62 -3.88
C LEU A 38 3.68 30.66 -3.97
N PRO A 39 2.49 30.29 -4.47
CA PRO A 39 1.31 31.15 -4.43
C PRO A 39 1.04 31.69 -3.01
N PRO A 40 0.55 32.94 -2.86
CA PRO A 40 0.44 33.60 -1.55
C PRO A 40 -0.59 32.97 -0.60
N SER A 41 -1.45 32.08 -1.09
CA SER A 41 -2.38 31.32 -0.26
C SER A 41 -1.68 30.19 0.50
N ILE A 42 -2.18 29.93 1.71
CA ILE A 42 -1.90 28.71 2.48
C ILE A 42 -3.10 27.78 2.32
N ALA A 43 -2.86 26.49 2.10
CA ALA A 43 -3.88 25.46 2.03
C ALA A 43 -3.75 24.49 3.20
N THR A 44 -4.87 23.98 3.71
CA THR A 44 -4.86 22.78 4.56
C THR A 44 -4.50 21.55 3.73
N ILE A 45 -4.08 20.46 4.38
CA ILE A 45 -3.79 19.21 3.66
C ILE A 45 -5.09 18.61 3.08
N GLU A 46 -6.23 18.84 3.74
CA GLU A 46 -7.57 18.48 3.28
C GLU A 46 -7.90 19.17 1.95
N LEU A 47 -7.69 20.49 1.83
CA LEU A 47 -7.89 21.25 0.60
C LEU A 47 -6.90 20.83 -0.52
N GLN A 48 -5.75 20.27 -0.16
CA GLN A 48 -4.82 19.68 -1.13
C GLN A 48 -5.29 18.29 -1.63
N ILE A 49 -5.90 17.48 -0.75
CA ILE A 49 -6.51 16.19 -1.10
C ILE A 49 -7.69 16.40 -2.03
N GLU A 50 -8.62 17.30 -1.68
CA GLU A 50 -9.80 17.66 -2.50
C GLU A 50 -9.39 18.03 -3.93
N ARG A 51 -8.50 19.02 -4.07
CA ARG A 51 -7.98 19.48 -5.37
C ARG A 51 -7.27 18.38 -6.15
N PHE A 52 -6.54 17.49 -5.48
CA PHE A 52 -5.89 16.37 -6.16
C PHE A 52 -6.92 15.36 -6.68
N MET A 53 -7.91 14.98 -5.86
CA MET A 53 -8.94 14.02 -6.23
C MET A 53 -9.87 14.54 -7.34
N GLU A 54 -10.23 15.83 -7.33
CA GLU A 54 -10.94 16.47 -8.45
C GLU A 54 -10.17 16.31 -9.77
N ASN A 55 -8.88 16.66 -9.78
CA ASN A 55 -8.04 16.54 -10.97
C ASN A 55 -7.83 15.08 -11.39
N LEU A 56 -7.70 14.15 -10.43
CA LEU A 56 -7.54 12.70 -10.68
C LEU A 56 -8.79 12.09 -11.35
N ARG A 57 -9.98 12.46 -10.88
CA ARG A 57 -11.27 12.00 -11.43
C ARG A 57 -11.48 12.51 -12.86
N LEU A 58 -11.07 13.75 -13.14
CA LEU A 58 -11.13 14.38 -14.47
C LEU A 58 -10.15 13.78 -15.51
N MET A 59 -9.20 12.93 -15.11
CA MET A 59 -8.29 12.28 -16.06
C MET A 59 -9.03 11.24 -16.93
N PRO A 60 -8.62 11.04 -18.21
CA PRO A 60 -9.40 10.22 -19.14
C PRO A 60 -9.32 8.72 -18.87
N ASP A 61 -8.24 8.23 -18.23
CA ASP A 61 -7.95 6.81 -18.06
C ASP A 61 -7.07 6.54 -16.82
N ASP A 62 -7.04 5.29 -16.38
CA ASP A 62 -6.35 4.89 -15.15
C ASP A 62 -4.82 4.95 -15.24
N LEU A 63 -4.23 4.80 -16.43
CA LEU A 63 -2.77 4.96 -16.60
C LEU A 63 -2.39 6.44 -16.43
N SER A 64 -3.18 7.37 -16.96
CA SER A 64 -3.05 8.80 -16.69
C SER A 64 -3.14 9.09 -15.18
N ARG A 65 -4.10 8.46 -14.48
CA ARG A 65 -4.25 8.58 -13.00
C ARG A 65 -3.06 8.02 -12.23
N TYR A 66 -2.53 6.86 -12.63
CA TYR A 66 -1.32 6.26 -12.05
C TYR A 66 -0.09 7.17 -12.21
N ILE A 67 0.10 7.76 -13.40
CA ILE A 67 1.19 8.73 -13.63
C ILE A 67 1.03 9.95 -12.71
N ALA A 68 -0.18 10.46 -12.52
CA ALA A 68 -0.45 11.56 -11.61
C ALA A 68 -0.20 11.20 -10.12
N LEU A 69 -0.53 9.98 -9.70
CA LEU A 69 -0.25 9.45 -8.36
C LEU A 69 1.26 9.27 -8.12
N LEU A 70 2.01 8.70 -9.08
CA LEU A 70 3.48 8.62 -9.00
C LEU A 70 4.13 10.01 -8.96
N ALA A 71 3.63 10.96 -9.74
CA ALA A 71 4.10 12.34 -9.77
C ALA A 71 3.70 13.14 -8.52
N LEU A 72 2.65 12.72 -7.80
CA LEU A 72 2.34 13.21 -6.45
C LEU A 72 3.34 12.66 -5.44
N GLN A 73 3.61 11.35 -5.43
CA GLN A 73 4.63 10.73 -4.57
C GLN A 73 6.02 11.38 -4.75
N ASP A 74 6.40 11.67 -6.00
CA ASP A 74 7.67 12.32 -6.36
C ASP A 74 7.75 13.82 -6.03
N ARG A 75 6.66 14.42 -5.53
CA ARG A 75 6.54 15.84 -5.22
C ARG A 75 6.23 16.09 -3.75
N ASN A 76 5.38 15.26 -3.13
CA ASN A 76 4.91 15.42 -1.76
C ASN A 76 4.41 14.05 -1.26
N GLU A 77 5.31 13.32 -0.60
CA GLU A 77 5.13 11.94 -0.11
C GLU A 77 4.03 11.87 0.97
N THR A 78 3.94 12.90 1.81
CA THR A 78 2.92 13.00 2.87
C THR A 78 1.50 13.12 2.29
N LEU A 79 1.33 13.97 1.27
CA LEU A 79 0.06 14.16 0.58
C LEU A 79 -0.32 12.93 -0.27
N PHE A 80 0.66 12.27 -0.91
CA PHE A 80 0.46 10.99 -1.58
C PHE A 80 -0.14 9.94 -0.63
N TYR A 81 0.51 9.68 0.50
CA TYR A 81 0.00 8.70 1.45
C TYR A 81 -1.32 9.14 2.11
N ARG A 82 -1.60 10.43 2.28
CA ARG A 82 -2.92 10.89 2.73
C ARG A 82 -4.02 10.65 1.70
N VAL A 83 -3.77 10.91 0.42
CA VAL A 83 -4.71 10.60 -0.67
C VAL A 83 -5.02 9.10 -0.68
N LEU A 84 -4.00 8.23 -0.62
CA LEU A 84 -4.20 6.79 -0.56
C LEU A 84 -5.00 6.36 0.68
N MET A 85 -4.64 6.86 1.86
CA MET A 85 -5.33 6.51 3.11
C MET A 85 -6.81 6.95 3.10
N GLN A 86 -7.10 8.16 2.64
CA GLN A 86 -8.45 8.74 2.68
C GLN A 86 -9.36 8.23 1.55
N HIS A 87 -8.79 7.74 0.45
CA HIS A 87 -9.52 7.24 -0.71
C HIS A 87 -9.03 5.83 -1.10
N THR A 88 -8.90 4.93 -0.11
CA THR A 88 -8.27 3.61 -0.28
C THR A 88 -8.93 2.79 -1.40
N GLU A 89 -10.26 2.69 -1.43
CA GLU A 89 -10.98 1.92 -2.46
C GLU A 89 -10.78 2.48 -3.88
N GLU A 90 -10.80 3.81 -4.03
CA GLU A 90 -10.67 4.49 -5.33
C GLU A 90 -9.23 4.49 -5.86
N THR A 91 -8.23 4.48 -4.97
CA THR A 91 -6.81 4.73 -5.34
C THR A 91 -5.91 3.48 -5.29
N MET A 92 -6.22 2.47 -4.47
CA MET A 92 -5.47 1.21 -4.48
C MET A 92 -5.50 0.49 -5.84
N PRO A 93 -6.60 0.47 -6.61
CA PRO A 93 -6.62 -0.11 -7.96
C PRO A 93 -5.85 0.69 -9.01
N LEU A 94 -5.49 1.94 -8.68
CA LEU A 94 -4.69 2.82 -9.53
C LEU A 94 -3.19 2.64 -9.25
N VAL A 95 -2.75 2.60 -7.98
CA VAL A 95 -1.34 2.30 -7.66
C VAL A 95 -0.98 0.82 -7.83
N TYR A 96 -1.98 -0.07 -7.87
CA TYR A 96 -1.81 -1.51 -8.07
C TYR A 96 -2.67 -2.09 -9.18
N THR A 97 -3.16 -3.32 -9.01
CA THR A 97 -4.03 -4.01 -9.94
C THR A 97 -5.41 -3.35 -10.04
N PRO A 98 -5.91 -3.07 -11.26
CA PRO A 98 -5.34 -3.48 -12.56
C PRO A 98 -4.12 -2.70 -13.06
N THR A 99 -4.10 -1.41 -12.78
CA THR A 99 -3.39 -0.37 -13.52
C THR A 99 -1.87 -0.54 -13.58
N VAL A 100 -1.24 -0.99 -12.48
CA VAL A 100 0.21 -1.25 -12.40
C VAL A 100 0.71 -2.22 -13.47
N GLY A 101 -0.13 -3.18 -13.90
CA GLY A 101 0.24 -4.14 -14.95
C GLY A 101 0.39 -3.44 -16.31
N LEU A 102 -0.56 -2.59 -16.65
CA LEU A 102 -0.52 -1.74 -17.84
C LEU A 102 0.64 -0.73 -17.76
N ALA A 103 0.92 -0.20 -16.56
CA ALA A 103 2.06 0.66 -16.32
C ALA A 103 3.41 -0.06 -16.50
N CYS A 104 3.52 -1.33 -16.09
CA CYS A 104 4.70 -2.17 -16.34
C CYS A 104 4.87 -2.44 -17.85
N GLN A 105 3.79 -2.80 -18.57
CA GLN A 105 3.85 -2.98 -20.03
C GLN A 105 4.33 -1.73 -20.78
N LYS A 106 4.07 -0.54 -20.22
CA LYS A 106 4.44 0.76 -20.79
C LYS A 106 5.59 1.45 -20.05
N TYR A 107 6.33 0.76 -19.17
CA TYR A 107 7.21 1.40 -18.18
C TYR A 107 8.25 2.32 -18.83
N GLY A 108 8.97 1.85 -19.85
CA GLY A 108 9.92 2.66 -20.62
C GLY A 108 9.32 3.83 -21.42
N LEU A 109 8.00 3.89 -21.62
CA LEU A 109 7.29 5.03 -22.25
C LEU A 109 6.81 6.07 -21.22
N ILE A 110 6.55 5.64 -19.98
CA ILE A 110 6.06 6.50 -18.88
C ILE A 110 7.17 6.88 -17.88
N PHE A 111 8.42 6.48 -18.15
CA PHE A 111 9.57 6.71 -17.28
C PHE A 111 9.87 8.21 -17.15
N ALA A 112 9.80 8.73 -15.91
CA ALA A 112 9.97 10.16 -15.62
C ALA A 112 11.06 10.41 -14.54
N LYS A 113 10.97 9.74 -13.39
CA LYS A 113 12.02 9.63 -12.38
C LYS A 113 12.32 8.15 -12.12
N PRO A 114 13.60 7.76 -11.88
CA PRO A 114 13.90 6.42 -11.38
C PRO A 114 13.34 6.26 -9.95
N LYS A 115 12.65 5.14 -9.70
CA LYS A 115 12.20 4.70 -8.38
C LYS A 115 12.74 3.28 -8.16
N GLY A 116 13.31 3.02 -6.99
CA GLY A 116 14.05 1.78 -6.71
C GLY A 116 15.49 1.79 -7.24
N SER A 117 16.21 0.69 -7.05
CA SER A 117 17.58 0.48 -7.53
C SER A 117 17.62 -0.67 -8.54
N PHE A 118 18.45 -0.55 -9.57
CA PHE A 118 18.59 -1.53 -10.64
C PHE A 118 19.97 -2.19 -10.52
N VAL A 119 20.00 -3.53 -10.45
CA VAL A 119 21.24 -4.33 -10.40
C VAL A 119 21.19 -5.31 -11.57
N ALA A 120 22.12 -5.18 -12.50
CA ALA A 120 22.25 -6.04 -13.67
C ALA A 120 23.19 -7.22 -13.41
N ILE A 121 23.13 -8.24 -14.27
CA ILE A 121 24.08 -9.37 -14.26
C ILE A 121 25.54 -8.93 -14.47
N HIS A 122 25.75 -7.74 -15.06
CA HIS A 122 27.05 -7.13 -15.27
C HIS A 122 27.65 -6.53 -13.99
N ASP A 123 26.84 -6.23 -12.97
CA ASP A 123 27.29 -5.68 -11.68
C ASP A 123 27.79 -6.79 -10.72
N LYS A 124 28.07 -7.98 -11.24
CA LYS A 124 28.56 -9.13 -10.48
C LYS A 124 29.93 -8.84 -9.87
N GLY A 125 29.94 -8.64 -8.54
CA GLY A 125 31.10 -8.20 -7.77
C GLY A 125 30.99 -6.77 -7.24
N HIS A 126 30.09 -5.97 -7.82
CA HIS A 126 29.87 -4.55 -7.54
C HIS A 126 28.46 -4.23 -7.00
N VAL A 127 27.66 -5.26 -6.68
CA VAL A 127 26.29 -5.11 -6.13
C VAL A 127 26.24 -4.19 -4.91
N TYR A 128 27.24 -4.24 -4.03
CA TYR A 128 27.34 -3.32 -2.89
C TYR A 128 27.55 -1.86 -3.35
N ASP A 129 28.44 -1.65 -4.32
CA ASP A 129 28.73 -0.32 -4.87
C ASP A 129 27.49 0.29 -5.54
N VAL A 130 26.69 -0.53 -6.24
CA VAL A 130 25.41 -0.11 -6.83
C VAL A 130 24.40 0.28 -5.75
N LEU A 131 24.21 -0.56 -4.73
CA LEU A 131 23.27 -0.30 -3.63
C LEU A 131 23.69 0.88 -2.75
N ALA A 132 24.99 1.14 -2.60
CA ALA A 132 25.52 2.27 -1.82
C ALA A 132 25.20 3.65 -2.41
N ASN A 133 24.73 3.73 -3.67
CA ASN A 133 24.23 4.97 -4.26
C ASN A 133 22.81 5.34 -3.78
N TRP A 134 22.12 4.46 -3.05
CA TRP A 134 20.79 4.75 -2.54
C TRP A 134 20.85 5.82 -1.44
N PRO A 135 20.05 6.90 -1.50
CA PRO A 135 20.18 8.05 -0.61
C PRO A 135 19.65 7.82 0.81
N GLU A 136 18.94 6.71 1.04
CA GLU A 136 18.51 6.31 2.38
C GLU A 136 19.52 5.32 2.98
N HIS A 137 19.94 5.57 4.21
CA HIS A 137 20.90 4.71 4.92
C HIS A 137 20.24 3.75 5.91
N ASP A 138 19.00 4.03 6.35
CA ASP A 138 18.22 3.17 7.25
C ASP A 138 17.19 2.33 6.46
N VAL A 139 17.69 1.55 5.49
CA VAL A 139 16.86 0.67 4.65
C VAL A 139 16.48 -0.59 5.43
N ARG A 140 15.19 -0.75 5.76
CA ARG A 140 14.67 -1.87 6.57
C ARG A 140 13.76 -2.85 5.82
N ALA A 141 13.39 -2.55 4.58
CA ALA A 141 12.57 -3.40 3.73
C ALA A 141 12.99 -3.24 2.26
N ILE A 142 13.02 -4.35 1.52
CA ILE A 142 13.33 -4.39 0.09
C ILE A 142 12.31 -5.31 -0.59
N VAL A 143 11.77 -4.87 -1.72
CA VAL A 143 11.06 -5.74 -2.67
C VAL A 143 11.91 -5.85 -3.92
N VAL A 144 12.08 -7.05 -4.46
CA VAL A 144 12.93 -7.34 -5.62
C VAL A 144 12.19 -8.22 -6.62
N THR A 145 12.50 -8.06 -7.91
CA THR A 145 12.13 -8.96 -9.00
C THR A 145 13.19 -8.87 -10.09
N ASP A 146 13.38 -9.97 -10.81
CA ASP A 146 14.10 -10.09 -12.09
C ASP A 146 13.30 -9.53 -13.28
N GLY A 147 11.97 -9.63 -13.22
CA GLY A 147 11.04 -9.28 -14.28
C GLY A 147 10.54 -10.47 -15.09
N GLU A 148 11.04 -11.69 -14.86
CA GLU A 148 10.76 -12.89 -15.68
C GLU A 148 9.29 -13.35 -15.56
N ARG A 149 8.68 -13.17 -14.38
CA ARG A 149 7.29 -13.56 -14.12
C ARG A 149 6.50 -12.45 -13.46
N ILE A 150 6.42 -11.29 -14.13
CA ILE A 150 5.39 -10.31 -13.82
C ILE A 150 4.04 -10.99 -14.01
N LEU A 151 3.27 -11.10 -12.92
CA LEU A 151 2.19 -12.09 -12.82
C LEU A 151 1.25 -11.98 -14.04
N GLY A 152 1.15 -13.07 -14.81
CA GLY A 152 0.36 -13.23 -16.05
C GLY A 152 0.64 -12.27 -17.21
N LEU A 153 1.54 -11.29 -17.05
CA LEU A 153 2.12 -10.53 -18.15
C LEU A 153 3.33 -11.27 -18.75
N GLY A 154 3.93 -12.18 -17.99
CA GLY A 154 5.11 -12.95 -18.39
C GLY A 154 6.38 -12.17 -18.08
N ASP A 155 7.38 -12.34 -18.94
CA ASP A 155 8.64 -11.61 -18.85
C ASP A 155 8.48 -10.19 -19.38
N LEU A 156 8.77 -9.20 -18.52
CA LEU A 156 8.92 -7.79 -18.88
C LEU A 156 10.32 -7.25 -18.56
N GLY A 157 11.22 -8.09 -18.03
CA GLY A 157 12.56 -7.73 -17.56
C GLY A 157 12.56 -6.45 -16.71
N CYS A 158 13.42 -5.51 -17.08
CA CYS A 158 13.60 -4.22 -16.39
C CYS A 158 12.31 -3.37 -16.26
N ASN A 159 11.36 -3.49 -17.20
CA ASN A 159 10.06 -2.82 -17.12
C ASN A 159 9.19 -3.35 -15.94
N GLY A 160 9.54 -4.52 -15.42
CA GLY A 160 9.00 -5.10 -14.18
C GLY A 160 9.27 -4.28 -12.92
N MET A 161 10.11 -3.23 -12.94
CA MET A 161 10.35 -2.33 -11.79
C MET A 161 9.07 -1.66 -11.27
N GLY A 162 8.04 -1.50 -12.12
CA GLY A 162 6.71 -1.09 -11.67
C GLY A 162 6.09 -2.03 -10.64
N ILE A 163 6.51 -3.31 -10.55
CA ILE A 163 6.03 -4.25 -9.53
C ILE A 163 6.72 -4.08 -8.17
N PRO A 164 8.04 -3.91 -7.99
CA PRO A 164 8.61 -3.52 -6.70
C PRO A 164 8.09 -2.17 -6.19
N VAL A 165 8.06 -1.14 -7.04
CA VAL A 165 7.50 0.19 -6.70
C VAL A 165 6.01 0.07 -6.35
N GLY A 166 5.27 -0.66 -7.19
CA GLY A 166 3.88 -1.02 -6.94
C GLY A 166 3.71 -1.79 -5.64
N LYS A 167 4.54 -2.80 -5.33
CA LYS A 167 4.38 -3.74 -4.19
C LYS A 167 4.79 -3.16 -2.85
N LEU A 168 5.63 -2.12 -2.84
CA LEU A 168 5.74 -1.18 -1.72
C LEU A 168 4.43 -0.37 -1.50
N SER A 169 3.42 -0.62 -2.33
CA SER A 169 2.06 -0.05 -2.38
C SER A 169 0.94 -1.09 -2.71
N ALA A 170 1.18 -2.44 -2.74
CA ALA A 170 0.32 -3.57 -3.31
C ALA A 170 0.21 -3.76 -4.97
N ALA A 171 -0.23 -5.52 -6.50
CA ALA A 171 -0.34 -6.00 -7.99
C ALA A 171 -0.89 -7.46 -8.21
N GLY A 172 -1.13 -7.93 -9.47
CA GLY A 172 -1.33 -9.37 -9.89
C GLY A 172 -1.94 -9.75 -11.31
N GLN A 173 -2.10 -11.08 -11.59
CA GLN A 173 -2.93 -11.80 -12.64
C GLN A 173 -3.45 -13.21 -12.14
N GLY A 174 -4.09 -14.20 -12.82
CA GLY A 174 -4.72 -14.40 -14.17
C GLY A 174 -5.55 -15.74 -14.37
N PRO A 175 -6.59 -15.83 -15.25
CA PRO A 175 -7.93 -16.50 -15.06
C PRO A 175 -8.13 -18.00 -15.45
N ALA A 176 -9.29 -18.60 -15.09
CA ALA A 176 -9.66 -20.01 -15.40
C ALA A 176 -11.14 -20.54 -15.32
N PHE A 177 -12.17 -19.92 -14.71
CA PHE A 177 -13.46 -20.60 -14.37
C PHE A 177 -14.62 -20.36 -15.36
N THR A 178 -15.51 -21.35 -15.53
CA THR A 178 -16.68 -21.30 -16.43
C THR A 178 -18.00 -21.55 -15.71
N ARG A 179 -19.13 -21.11 -16.30
CA ARG A 179 -20.48 -21.27 -15.72
C ARG A 179 -20.84 -22.70 -15.33
N GLU A 180 -20.48 -23.69 -16.16
CA GLU A 180 -20.72 -25.11 -15.87
C GLU A 180 -20.04 -25.57 -14.58
N ILE A 181 -18.82 -25.08 -14.31
CA ILE A 181 -18.09 -25.37 -13.07
C ILE A 181 -18.80 -24.73 -11.87
N LEU A 182 -19.29 -23.50 -12.01
CA LEU A 182 -19.99 -22.76 -10.94
C LEU A 182 -21.34 -23.43 -10.57
N GLU A 183 -22.15 -23.77 -11.58
CA GLU A 183 -23.41 -24.51 -11.39
C GLU A 183 -23.14 -25.91 -10.82
N LYS A 184 -22.05 -26.57 -11.25
CA LYS A 184 -21.66 -27.87 -10.68
C LYS A 184 -21.26 -27.76 -9.21
N MET A 185 -20.53 -26.71 -8.82
CA MET A 185 -20.16 -26.43 -7.42
C MET A 185 -21.40 -26.23 -6.53
N ALA A 186 -22.41 -25.49 -6.99
CA ALA A 186 -23.68 -25.34 -6.28
C ALA A 186 -24.48 -26.64 -6.20
N SER A 187 -24.46 -27.49 -7.24
CA SER A 187 -25.14 -28.80 -7.19
C SER A 187 -24.55 -29.79 -6.17
N LEU A 188 -23.34 -29.51 -5.65
CA LEU A 188 -22.59 -30.39 -4.74
C LEU A 188 -22.48 -29.83 -3.30
N ASN A 189 -22.71 -28.54 -3.09
CA ASN A 189 -22.47 -27.87 -1.81
C ASN A 189 -23.58 -26.84 -1.56
N GLU A 190 -24.13 -26.80 -0.34
CA GLU A 190 -25.13 -25.80 0.05
C GLU A 190 -24.57 -24.37 0.05
N HIS A 191 -23.28 -24.22 0.39
CA HIS A 191 -22.52 -22.97 0.34
C HIS A 191 -21.16 -23.20 -0.34
N PRO A 192 -21.08 -23.17 -1.69
CA PRO A 192 -19.83 -23.40 -2.40
C PRO A 192 -18.87 -22.22 -2.20
N VAL A 193 -17.65 -22.49 -1.77
CA VAL A 193 -16.57 -21.48 -1.71
C VAL A 193 -15.97 -21.30 -3.09
N ILE A 194 -16.00 -20.07 -3.62
CA ILE A 194 -15.61 -19.73 -5.00
C ILE A 194 -14.66 -18.54 -4.95
N PHE A 195 -13.36 -18.82 -4.99
CA PHE A 195 -12.29 -17.84 -4.81
C PHE A 195 -11.62 -17.53 -6.15
N ALA A 196 -12.02 -16.44 -6.80
CA ALA A 196 -11.45 -15.93 -8.04
C ALA A 196 -10.22 -15.03 -7.77
N LEU A 197 -9.17 -15.62 -7.17
CA LEU A 197 -7.99 -14.90 -6.65
C LEU A 197 -7.09 -14.32 -7.74
N SER A 198 -7.32 -14.67 -9.00
CA SER A 198 -6.63 -14.03 -10.09
C SER A 198 -7.03 -12.57 -10.23
N ASN A 199 -6.02 -11.75 -10.46
CA ASN A 199 -6.17 -10.35 -10.80
C ASN A 199 -6.01 -10.17 -12.33
N PRO A 200 -5.90 -8.94 -12.88
CA PRO A 200 -6.88 -7.87 -12.68
C PRO A 200 -8.31 -8.37 -12.92
N THR A 201 -9.32 -7.52 -12.76
CA THR A 201 -10.73 -7.89 -12.98
C THR A 201 -11.01 -8.54 -14.35
N SER A 202 -10.32 -8.13 -15.43
CA SER A 202 -10.42 -8.74 -16.79
C SER A 202 -9.77 -10.13 -16.93
N LYS A 203 -9.27 -10.66 -15.82
CA LYS A 203 -8.38 -11.80 -15.69
C LYS A 203 -8.61 -12.52 -14.33
N ALA A 204 -9.70 -12.21 -13.62
CA ALA A 204 -10.20 -13.03 -12.52
C ALA A 204 -10.85 -14.30 -13.08
N GLU A 205 -10.83 -15.40 -12.32
CA GLU A 205 -11.28 -16.69 -12.85
C GLU A 205 -12.74 -16.69 -13.28
N CYS A 206 -13.62 -16.04 -12.52
CA CYS A 206 -14.95 -15.61 -12.94
C CYS A 206 -15.29 -14.28 -12.27
N THR A 207 -16.34 -13.59 -12.75
CA THR A 207 -16.85 -12.39 -12.08
C THR A 207 -17.72 -12.74 -10.87
N ALA A 208 -17.80 -11.81 -9.90
CA ALA A 208 -18.72 -11.93 -8.78
C ALA A 208 -20.18 -12.12 -9.23
N GLN A 209 -20.58 -11.45 -10.32
CA GLN A 209 -21.93 -11.57 -10.90
C GLN A 209 -22.19 -13.01 -11.38
N GLU A 210 -21.29 -13.58 -12.18
CA GLU A 210 -21.43 -14.97 -12.68
C GLU A 210 -21.44 -15.98 -11.52
N ALA A 211 -20.60 -15.79 -10.50
CA ALA A 211 -20.56 -16.66 -9.33
C ALA A 211 -21.89 -16.64 -8.54
N TYR A 212 -22.42 -15.46 -8.22
CA TYR A 212 -23.69 -15.37 -7.50
C TYR A 212 -24.88 -15.82 -8.35
N GLU A 213 -24.91 -15.52 -9.67
CA GLU A 213 -25.99 -15.98 -10.55
C GLU A 213 -25.99 -17.50 -10.76
N ALA A 214 -24.83 -18.12 -10.98
CA ALA A 214 -24.70 -19.57 -11.21
C ALA A 214 -24.93 -20.41 -9.95
N THR A 215 -24.87 -19.79 -8.77
CA THR A 215 -25.06 -20.47 -7.47
C THR A 215 -26.29 -19.98 -6.70
N ASN A 216 -27.23 -19.27 -7.35
CA ASN A 216 -28.43 -18.73 -6.74
C ASN A 216 -28.18 -17.85 -5.49
N GLY A 217 -27.05 -17.14 -5.43
CA GLY A 217 -26.63 -16.32 -4.29
C GLY A 217 -26.04 -17.12 -3.11
N GLN A 218 -25.93 -18.45 -3.21
CA GLN A 218 -25.51 -19.31 -2.11
C GLN A 218 -23.99 -19.37 -1.90
N CYS A 219 -23.18 -18.97 -2.90
CA CYS A 219 -21.73 -19.08 -2.82
C CYS A 219 -21.08 -18.11 -1.82
N VAL A 220 -19.97 -18.56 -1.25
CA VAL A 220 -19.02 -17.73 -0.51
C VAL A 220 -17.96 -17.25 -1.50
N PHE A 221 -18.12 -16.03 -2.02
CA PHE A 221 -17.26 -15.48 -3.07
C PHE A 221 -16.19 -14.53 -2.52
N ALA A 222 -14.96 -14.71 -2.98
CA ALA A 222 -13.90 -13.72 -2.85
C ALA A 222 -13.07 -13.63 -4.14
N SER A 223 -12.40 -12.51 -4.38
CA SER A 223 -11.62 -12.26 -5.59
C SER A 223 -10.28 -11.60 -5.31
N GLY A 224 -9.33 -11.72 -6.24
CA GLY A 224 -8.02 -11.08 -6.10
C GLY A 224 -8.06 -9.57 -6.36
N SER A 225 -8.91 -9.17 -7.29
CA SER A 225 -9.19 -7.79 -7.69
C SER A 225 -10.59 -7.34 -7.25
N PRO A 226 -10.85 -6.02 -7.17
CA PRO A 226 -12.18 -5.49 -6.87
C PRO A 226 -13.22 -5.88 -7.93
N PHE A 227 -14.43 -6.12 -7.46
CA PHE A 227 -15.67 -6.24 -8.23
C PHE A 227 -16.75 -5.34 -7.59
N PRO A 228 -17.69 -4.78 -8.38
CA PRO A 228 -18.82 -4.03 -7.83
C PRO A 228 -19.76 -4.93 -7.02
N SER A 229 -20.55 -4.31 -6.13
CA SER A 229 -21.59 -5.01 -5.36
C SER A 229 -22.66 -5.62 -6.26
N VAL A 230 -23.02 -6.88 -6.00
CA VAL A 230 -23.98 -7.65 -6.79
C VAL A 230 -25.36 -7.61 -6.13
N LYS A 231 -26.41 -7.29 -6.90
CA LYS A 231 -27.81 -7.36 -6.44
C LYS A 231 -28.48 -8.59 -7.02
N TYR A 232 -28.86 -9.54 -6.16
CA TYR A 232 -29.43 -10.82 -6.57
C TYR A 232 -30.55 -11.24 -5.61
N GLN A 233 -31.73 -11.57 -6.17
CA GLN A 233 -32.96 -11.94 -5.42
C GLN A 233 -33.32 -10.98 -4.27
N GLY A 234 -33.09 -9.67 -4.45
CA GLY A 234 -33.38 -8.64 -3.45
C GLY A 234 -32.32 -8.43 -2.37
N LYS A 235 -31.37 -9.37 -2.19
CA LYS A 235 -30.17 -9.16 -1.37
C LYS A 235 -29.09 -8.41 -2.17
N THR A 236 -28.31 -7.58 -1.47
CA THR A 236 -27.06 -7.01 -2.00
C THR A 236 -25.89 -7.76 -1.38
N TYR A 237 -24.93 -8.15 -2.22
CA TYR A 237 -23.70 -8.85 -1.84
C TYR A 237 -22.51 -7.96 -2.15
N VAL A 238 -21.53 -7.89 -1.24
CA VAL A 238 -20.28 -7.15 -1.43
C VAL A 238 -19.15 -8.17 -1.54
N PRO A 239 -18.53 -8.35 -2.73
CA PRO A 239 -17.52 -9.39 -2.93
C PRO A 239 -16.21 -9.04 -2.20
N GLY A 240 -15.73 -9.95 -1.35
CA GLY A 240 -14.51 -9.75 -0.57
C GLY A 240 -13.24 -9.83 -1.42
N GLN A 241 -12.24 -9.02 -1.11
CA GLN A 241 -10.94 -9.08 -1.78
C GLN A 241 -9.96 -9.98 -1.02
N GLY A 242 -9.68 -11.18 -1.54
CA GLY A 242 -8.66 -12.11 -1.06
C GLY A 242 -7.24 -11.66 -1.41
N ASN A 243 -6.90 -10.43 -1.03
CA ASN A 243 -5.69 -9.75 -1.47
C ASN A 243 -4.59 -9.83 -0.41
N ASN A 244 -3.38 -10.21 -0.81
CA ASN A 244 -2.20 -10.34 0.07
C ASN A 244 -1.87 -9.05 0.87
N SER A 245 -2.41 -7.91 0.45
CA SER A 245 -2.32 -6.61 1.13
C SER A 245 -2.87 -6.60 2.55
N TYR A 246 -3.74 -7.53 2.93
CA TYR A 246 -4.13 -7.69 4.33
C TYR A 246 -3.01 -8.31 5.20
N ILE A 247 -2.07 -9.05 4.60
CA ILE A 247 -1.06 -9.83 5.31
C ILE A 247 0.32 -9.15 5.28
N PHE A 248 0.84 -8.82 4.09
CA PHE A 248 2.23 -8.39 3.98
C PHE A 248 2.58 -7.07 4.71
N PRO A 249 1.70 -6.06 4.84
CA PRO A 249 2.01 -4.86 5.62
C PRO A 249 2.07 -5.15 7.13
N GLY A 250 1.19 -6.01 7.65
CA GLY A 250 1.22 -6.42 9.07
C GLY A 250 2.44 -7.28 9.41
N VAL A 251 2.79 -8.23 8.54
CA VAL A 251 4.04 -9.02 8.65
C VAL A 251 5.26 -8.10 8.59
N GLY A 252 5.35 -7.23 7.59
CA GLY A 252 6.46 -6.28 7.45
C GLY A 252 6.59 -5.33 8.64
N LEU A 253 5.47 -4.80 9.14
CA LEU A 253 5.43 -3.93 10.31
C LEU A 253 5.96 -4.63 11.57
N ALA A 254 5.54 -5.88 11.86
CA ALA A 254 6.08 -6.65 12.98
C ALA A 254 7.58 -6.93 12.82
N VAL A 255 7.99 -7.39 11.63
CA VAL A 255 9.38 -7.77 11.36
C VAL A 255 10.33 -6.58 11.51
N VAL A 256 9.96 -5.42 10.97
CA VAL A 256 10.76 -4.19 11.04
C VAL A 256 10.76 -3.59 12.45
N THR A 257 9.62 -3.53 13.13
CA THR A 257 9.53 -2.88 14.46
C THR A 257 10.19 -3.72 15.55
N CYS A 258 9.91 -5.03 15.61
CA CYS A 258 10.43 -5.93 16.64
C CYS A 258 11.76 -6.60 16.25
N ARG A 259 12.30 -6.30 15.06
CA ARG A 259 13.53 -6.87 14.50
C ARG A 259 13.51 -8.40 14.52
N ILE A 260 12.48 -8.97 13.88
CA ILE A 260 12.27 -10.41 13.84
C ILE A 260 13.28 -11.02 12.86
N ARG A 261 14.11 -11.97 13.34
CA ARG A 261 15.24 -12.52 12.56
C ARG A 261 14.82 -13.40 11.37
N HIS A 262 13.77 -14.18 11.55
CA HIS A 262 13.29 -15.17 10.59
C HIS A 262 11.77 -15.19 10.57
N ILE A 263 11.17 -15.47 9.41
CA ILE A 263 9.72 -15.51 9.22
C ILE A 263 9.32 -16.97 8.94
N PRO A 264 9.08 -17.79 9.99
CA PRO A 264 8.60 -19.17 9.81
C PRO A 264 7.10 -19.19 9.45
N GLU A 265 6.61 -20.33 8.98
CA GLU A 265 5.25 -20.48 8.44
C GLU A 265 4.16 -20.17 9.48
N GLU A 266 4.43 -20.40 10.76
CA GLU A 266 3.53 -20.07 11.88
C GLU A 266 3.20 -18.58 11.94
N LEU A 267 4.09 -17.68 11.52
CA LEU A 267 3.77 -16.25 11.43
C LEU A 267 2.73 -15.96 10.34
N PHE A 268 2.75 -16.69 9.22
CA PHE A 268 1.71 -16.55 8.19
C PHE A 268 0.38 -17.17 8.64
N TYR A 269 0.42 -18.30 9.36
CA TYR A 269 -0.78 -18.87 9.98
C TYR A 269 -1.41 -17.92 11.00
N ILE A 270 -0.61 -17.30 11.89
CA ILE A 270 -1.09 -16.32 12.88
C ILE A 270 -1.66 -15.09 12.17
N ALA A 271 -0.99 -14.57 11.14
CA ALA A 271 -1.49 -13.42 10.38
C ALA A 271 -2.83 -13.73 9.69
N ALA A 272 -2.99 -14.90 9.08
CA ALA A 272 -4.24 -15.33 8.46
C ALA A 272 -5.36 -15.53 9.51
N LYS A 273 -5.04 -16.12 10.67
CA LYS A 273 -5.99 -16.29 11.77
C LYS A 273 -6.46 -14.94 12.31
N THR A 274 -5.54 -14.04 12.65
CA THR A 274 -5.87 -12.70 13.15
C THR A 274 -6.62 -11.86 12.12
N LEU A 275 -6.42 -12.07 10.82
CA LEU A 275 -7.26 -11.46 9.78
C LEU A 275 -8.70 -11.96 9.83
N SER A 276 -8.92 -13.27 10.01
CA SER A 276 -10.26 -13.84 10.13
C SER A 276 -11.00 -13.42 11.41
N GLU A 277 -10.27 -13.20 12.51
CA GLU A 277 -10.79 -12.70 13.79
C GLU A 277 -11.26 -11.21 13.73
N LEU A 278 -11.08 -10.53 12.60
CA LEU A 278 -11.49 -9.13 12.36
C LEU A 278 -12.69 -8.97 11.43
N VAL A 279 -13.24 -10.08 10.92
CA VAL A 279 -14.48 -10.11 10.14
C VAL A 279 -15.66 -10.05 11.12
N THR A 280 -16.61 -9.15 10.89
CA THR A 280 -17.80 -8.98 11.75
C THR A 280 -19.01 -9.73 11.22
N GLU A 281 -20.04 -9.90 12.05
CA GLU A 281 -21.35 -10.40 11.59
C GLU A 281 -21.96 -9.50 10.50
N ASP A 282 -21.71 -8.18 10.54
CA ASP A 282 -22.16 -7.24 9.49
C ASP A 282 -21.41 -7.46 8.16
N ASP A 283 -20.11 -7.76 8.19
CA ASP A 283 -19.34 -8.17 7.01
C ASP A 283 -19.94 -9.47 6.43
N LEU A 284 -20.12 -10.50 7.26
CA LEU A 284 -20.67 -11.80 6.86
C LEU A 284 -22.10 -11.68 6.31
N ALA A 285 -22.93 -10.81 6.89
CA ALA A 285 -24.30 -10.58 6.43
C ALA A 285 -24.36 -10.12 4.96
N VAL A 286 -23.39 -9.31 4.52
CA VAL A 286 -23.28 -8.87 3.10
C VAL A 286 -22.40 -9.78 2.24
N GLY A 287 -21.88 -10.89 2.79
CA GLY A 287 -21.08 -11.88 2.06
C GLY A 287 -19.56 -11.61 2.03
N LEU A 288 -19.06 -10.67 2.84
CA LEU A 288 -17.63 -10.43 2.99
C LEU A 288 -16.99 -11.50 3.90
N VAL A 289 -15.96 -12.18 3.39
CA VAL A 289 -15.09 -13.09 4.16
C VAL A 289 -13.72 -12.51 4.49
N TYR A 290 -13.58 -11.19 4.29
CA TYR A 290 -12.44 -10.38 4.67
C TYR A 290 -12.98 -9.06 5.26
N PRO A 291 -12.27 -8.40 6.19
CA PRO A 291 -12.66 -7.08 6.67
C PRO A 291 -12.82 -6.07 5.51
N SER A 292 -13.57 -4.98 5.72
CA SER A 292 -13.58 -3.85 4.78
C SER A 292 -12.15 -3.34 4.49
N ILE A 293 -11.89 -2.99 3.23
CA ILE A 293 -10.58 -2.48 2.78
C ILE A 293 -10.17 -1.18 3.48
N GLU A 294 -11.13 -0.40 3.98
CA GLU A 294 -10.88 0.80 4.80
C GLU A 294 -10.19 0.44 6.13
N ARG A 295 -10.48 -0.75 6.69
CA ARG A 295 -9.90 -1.26 7.94
C ARG A 295 -8.53 -1.93 7.75
N ILE A 296 -7.95 -1.92 6.54
CA ILE A 296 -6.67 -2.59 6.23
C ILE A 296 -5.50 -2.13 7.13
N ARG A 297 -5.48 -0.87 7.57
CA ARG A 297 -4.44 -0.34 8.48
C ARG A 297 -4.57 -0.89 9.91
N ASP A 298 -5.79 -1.05 10.42
CA ASP A 298 -6.03 -1.65 11.72
C ASP A 298 -5.85 -3.17 11.68
N ALA A 299 -6.23 -3.84 10.59
CA ALA A 299 -5.88 -5.25 10.37
C ALA A 299 -4.36 -5.45 10.34
N SER A 300 -3.62 -4.60 9.63
CA SER A 300 -2.15 -4.62 9.62
C SER A 300 -1.55 -4.42 11.01
N ARG A 301 -2.13 -3.54 11.83
CA ARG A 301 -1.71 -3.29 13.22
C ARG A 301 -1.99 -4.49 14.12
N ALA A 302 -3.21 -5.03 14.09
CA ALA A 302 -3.63 -6.18 14.89
C ALA A 302 -2.78 -7.42 14.57
N ILE A 303 -2.57 -7.72 13.28
CA ILE A 303 -1.64 -8.74 12.81
C ILE A 303 -0.25 -8.46 13.38
N ALA A 304 0.28 -7.23 13.21
CA ALA A 304 1.63 -6.92 13.66
C ALA A 304 1.82 -7.13 15.18
N VAL A 305 0.81 -6.81 15.99
CA VAL A 305 0.80 -7.08 17.43
C VAL A 305 0.85 -8.58 17.72
N LYS A 306 0.04 -9.41 17.06
CA LYS A 306 0.05 -10.87 17.28
C LYS A 306 1.33 -11.55 16.81
N LEU A 307 1.93 -11.07 15.74
CA LEU A 307 3.25 -11.54 15.30
C LEU A 307 4.36 -11.10 16.25
N ALA A 308 4.29 -9.89 16.83
CA ALA A 308 5.22 -9.42 17.85
C ALA A 308 5.08 -10.23 19.15
N GLU A 309 3.87 -10.46 19.66
CA GLU A 309 3.59 -11.33 20.82
C GLU A 309 4.25 -12.71 20.66
N TYR A 310 4.01 -13.37 19.53
CA TYR A 310 4.61 -14.66 19.21
C TYR A 310 6.13 -14.59 19.08
N ALA A 311 6.66 -13.57 18.39
CA ALA A 311 8.10 -13.43 18.14
C ALA A 311 8.90 -13.14 19.41
N TYR A 312 8.34 -12.46 20.41
CA TYR A 312 8.97 -12.36 21.74
C TYR A 312 8.88 -13.68 22.51
N ALA A 313 7.74 -14.37 22.49
CA ALA A 313 7.58 -15.66 23.18
C ALA A 313 8.54 -16.75 22.65
N HIS A 314 8.84 -16.73 21.35
CA HIS A 314 9.70 -17.72 20.68
C HIS A 314 11.13 -17.21 20.39
N ASN A 315 11.56 -16.10 21.02
CA ASN A 315 12.90 -15.51 20.87
C ASN A 315 13.30 -15.13 19.43
N LEU A 316 12.32 -14.92 18.53
CA LEU A 316 12.56 -14.52 17.14
C LEU A 316 12.83 -13.01 17.02
N ALA A 317 12.18 -12.20 17.86
CA ALA A 317 12.39 -10.76 17.98
C ALA A 317 13.78 -10.42 18.58
N THR A 318 14.34 -9.27 18.18
CA THR A 318 15.65 -8.78 18.68
C THR A 318 15.70 -7.30 19.01
N LEU A 319 14.56 -6.60 18.98
CA LEU A 319 14.42 -5.34 19.69
C LEU A 319 14.53 -5.61 21.20
N TYR A 320 15.36 -4.83 21.90
CA TYR A 320 15.54 -4.90 23.34
C TYR A 320 15.65 -3.48 23.93
N PRO A 321 15.01 -3.18 25.08
CA PRO A 321 14.07 -4.05 25.82
C PRO A 321 12.81 -4.34 25.01
N LYS A 322 12.06 -5.38 25.40
CA LYS A 322 10.69 -5.59 24.90
C LYS A 322 9.83 -4.39 25.35
N PRO A 323 9.07 -3.74 24.45
CA PRO A 323 8.11 -2.70 24.85
C PRO A 323 7.01 -3.28 25.74
N ASP A 324 6.67 -2.58 26.83
CA ASP A 324 5.61 -2.99 27.77
C ASP A 324 4.25 -3.08 27.09
N ASN A 325 3.94 -2.09 26.23
CA ASN A 325 2.74 -2.05 25.41
C ASN A 325 3.10 -2.22 23.92
N LEU A 326 2.92 -3.43 23.38
CA LEU A 326 3.24 -3.73 21.98
C LEU A 326 2.31 -3.02 20.98
N ASP A 327 1.03 -2.82 21.31
CA ASP A 327 0.08 -2.14 20.41
C ASP A 327 0.41 -0.66 20.24
N GLU A 328 0.66 0.04 21.36
CA GLU A 328 1.06 1.43 21.35
C GLU A 328 2.44 1.62 20.70
N PHE A 329 3.41 0.74 21.01
CA PHE A 329 4.72 0.77 20.35
C PHE A 329 4.61 0.60 18.83
N ILE A 330 3.83 -0.38 18.36
CA ILE A 330 3.64 -0.62 16.93
C ILE A 330 2.90 0.57 16.28
N LYS A 331 1.85 1.08 16.92
CA LYS A 331 1.10 2.26 16.47
C LYS A 331 1.99 3.51 16.36
N LEU A 332 2.89 3.75 17.31
CA LEU A 332 3.86 4.84 17.28
C LEU A 332 4.93 4.67 16.19
N ASN A 333 5.17 3.45 15.71
CA ASN A 333 6.07 3.16 14.58
C ASN A 333 5.36 3.04 13.23
N GLN A 334 4.02 3.13 13.17
CA GLN A 334 3.30 3.25 11.90
C GLN A 334 3.50 4.64 11.29
N TYR A 335 3.72 4.72 9.97
CA TYR A 335 3.81 6.01 9.29
C TYR A 335 2.49 6.79 9.43
N ALA A 336 2.60 7.97 10.05
CA ALA A 336 1.54 8.95 10.18
C ALA A 336 1.68 9.99 9.05
N ALA A 337 0.74 9.98 8.10
CA ALA A 337 0.73 10.90 6.96
C ALA A 337 0.21 12.28 7.41
N GLN A 338 1.02 12.99 8.19
CA GLN A 338 0.79 14.34 8.67
C GLN A 338 2.04 15.17 8.43
N TYR A 339 1.87 16.44 8.06
CA TYR A 339 3.02 17.34 7.89
C TYR A 339 3.69 17.58 9.25
N GLN A 340 4.86 16.97 9.45
CA GLN A 340 5.70 17.23 10.61
C GLN A 340 6.18 18.68 10.59
N ASP A 341 6.40 19.29 11.75
CA ASP A 341 7.14 20.54 11.82
C ASP A 341 8.59 20.29 11.36
N ILE A 342 9.12 21.20 10.55
CA ILE A 342 10.48 21.15 10.01
C ILE A 342 11.34 22.33 10.47
N LEU A 343 10.77 23.24 11.26
CA LEU A 343 11.51 24.26 11.99
C LEU A 343 12.08 23.66 13.28
N PRO A 344 13.25 24.13 13.76
CA PRO A 344 13.75 23.72 15.07
C PRO A 344 12.82 24.20 16.18
N ALA A 345 12.36 23.28 17.04
CA ALA A 345 11.60 23.64 18.22
C ALA A 345 12.41 24.60 19.11
N THR A 346 11.80 25.72 19.50
CA THR A 346 12.43 26.74 20.34
C THR A 346 11.84 26.73 21.75
N TRP A 347 12.68 27.03 22.75
CA TRP A 347 12.27 27.20 24.13
C TRP A 347 13.06 28.34 24.76
N GLN A 348 12.44 29.07 25.70
CA GLN A 348 13.14 30.11 26.43
C GLN A 348 14.00 29.50 27.54
N TRP A 349 15.18 30.08 27.76
CA TRP A 349 15.99 29.80 28.93
C TRP A 349 15.46 30.61 30.11
N HIS A 350 15.45 30.03 31.31
CA HIS A 350 15.18 30.80 32.51
C HIS A 350 16.30 31.82 32.73
N THR A 351 15.96 33.10 32.76
CA THR A 351 16.88 34.16 33.17
C THR A 351 17.15 34.02 34.67
N LEU A 352 18.42 33.92 35.04
CA LEU A 352 18.85 34.14 36.42
C LEU A 352 18.71 35.65 36.71
N ASN A 353 17.89 35.98 37.70
CA ASN A 353 17.71 37.35 38.23
C ASN A 353 18.80 37.69 39.24
#